data_AF-A0A6I5WYD1-F1
#
_entry.id   AF-A0A6I5WYD1-F1
#
_cell.length_a   1.000
_cell.length_b   1.000
_cell.length_c   1.000
_cell.angle_alpha   90.00
_cell.angle_beta   90.00
_cell.angle_gamma   90.00
#
_symmetry.space_group_name_H-M   'P 1'
#
loop_
_entity.id
_entity.type
_entity.pdbx_description
1 polymer ?
#
loop_
_entity_poly.entity_id
_entity_poly.type
_entity_poly.pdbx_seq_one_letter_code
_entity_poly.pdbx_strand_id
1 'polypeptide(L)' 'MPFIIIDAEGKPLCDDVGERIVLASHQEALRWVKSGEQVVPYLDRRRQRSLRHEEN' A
#
# COMPACT_ATOMS: atom_id res chain seq x y z
N MET A 1 -1.77 -10.10 0.37
CA MET A 1 -2.35 -8.80 -0.03
C MET A 1 -1.52 -7.72 0.64
N PRO A 2 -0.91 -6.79 -0.11
CA PRO A 2 -0.07 -5.75 0.48
C PRO A 2 -0.90 -4.63 1.12
N PHE A 3 -0.24 -3.80 1.94
CA PHE A 3 -0.83 -2.68 2.66
C PHE A 3 0.00 -1.41 2.44
N ILE A 4 -0.64 -0.25 2.56
CA ILE A 4 0.02 1.05 2.62
C ILE A 4 -0.49 1.80 3.86
N ILE A 5 0.24 2.82 4.27
CA ILE A 5 -0.18 3.76 5.31
C ILE A 5 -0.59 5.07 4.62
N ILE A 6 -1.72 5.62 5.02
CA ILE A 6 -2.20 6.94 4.60
C ILE A 6 -2.16 7.90 5.80
N ASP A 7 -1.86 9.17 5.54
CA ASP A 7 -1.92 10.23 6.54
C ASP A 7 -3.36 10.66 6.87
N ALA A 8 -3.49 11.63 7.77
CA ALA A 8 -4.79 12.18 8.18
C ALA A 8 -5.57 12.86 7.04
N GLU A 9 -4.88 13.28 5.97
CA GLU A 9 -5.49 13.84 4.75
C GLU A 9 -5.85 12.74 3.72
N GLY A 10 -5.54 11.48 4.01
CA GLY A 10 -5.74 10.34 3.13
C GLY A 10 -4.66 10.17 2.05
N LYS A 11 -3.52 10.87 2.15
CA LYS A 11 -2.41 10.73 1.21
C LYS A 11 -1.50 9.57 1.62
N PRO A 12 -1.00 8.76 0.68
CA PRO A 12 -0.10 7.65 1.01
C PRO A 12 1.25 8.19 1.50
N LEU A 13 1.81 7.52 2.50
CA LEU A 13 3.19 7.75 2.88
C LEU A 13 4.13 7.27 1.78
N CYS A 14 5.12 8.09 1.49
CA CYS A 14 6.18 7.79 0.52
C CYS A 14 7.54 7.73 1.21
N ASP A 15 8.47 7.02 0.58
CA ASP A 15 9.89 7.03 0.93
C ASP A 15 10.57 8.32 0.43
N ASP A 16 11.88 8.41 0.67
CA ASP A 16 12.68 9.59 0.33
C ASP A 16 12.81 9.85 -1.19
N VAL A 17 12.45 8.87 -2.03
CA VAL A 17 12.41 9.02 -3.50
C VAL A 17 11.00 9.29 -4.03
N GLY A 18 10.00 9.39 -3.15
CA GLY A 18 8.62 9.68 -3.49
C GLY A 18 7.79 8.45 -3.87
N GLU A 19 8.33 7.24 -3.69
CA GLU A 19 7.63 5.99 -3.95
C GLU A 19 6.82 5.57 -2.72
N ARG A 20 5.65 4.95 -2.94
CA ARG A 20 4.76 4.58 -1.84
C ARG A 20 5.38 3.45 -1.02
N ILE A 21 5.33 3.58 0.30
CA ILE A 21 5.78 2.53 1.21
C ILE A 21 4.75 1.39 1.22
N VAL A 22 5.06 0.29 0.53
CA VAL A 22 4.20 -0.89 0.45
C VAL A 22 4.69 -1.96 1.41
N LEU A 23 3.81 -2.40 2.30
CA LEU A 23 4.09 -3.36 3.36
C LEU A 23 3.45 -4.71 3.06
N ALA A 24 4.14 -5.79 3.41
CA ALA A 24 3.72 -7.14 3.05
C ALA A 24 2.57 -7.67 3.94
N SER A 25 2.46 -7.14 5.16
CA SER A 25 1.45 -7.58 6.13
C SER A 25 0.81 -6.42 6.90
N HIS A 26 -0.42 -6.63 7.36
CA HIS A 26 -1.14 -5.67 8.19
C HIS A 26 -0.45 -5.46 9.54
N GLN A 27 0.06 -6.53 10.15
CA GLN A 27 0.76 -6.47 11.44
C GLN A 27 2.03 -5.63 11.37
N GLU A 28 2.78 -5.75 10.27
CA GLU A 28 3.94 -4.90 10.03
C GLU A 28 3.51 -3.44 9.94
N ALA A 29 2.49 -3.11 9.14
CA ALA A 29 1.97 -1.75 9.00
C ALA A 29 1.52 -1.10 10.32
N LEU A 30 0.87 -1.87 11.18
CA LEU A 30 0.46 -1.38 12.50
C LEU A 30 1.63 -1.01 13.42
N ARG A 31 2.84 -1.57 13.21
CA ARG A 31 4.03 -1.18 13.99
C ARG A 31 4.58 0.19 13.62
N TRP A 32 4.28 0.65 12.40
CA TRP A 32 4.78 1.93 11.87
C TRP A 32 3.75 3.06 11.98
N VAL A 33 2.47 2.72 12.13
CA VAL A 33 1.37 3.69 12.14
C VAL A 33 1.49 4.65 13.32
N LYS A 34 1.38 5.95 13.03
CA LYS A 34 1.35 7.02 14.04
C LYS A 34 -0.08 7.53 14.24
N SER A 35 -0.27 8.35 15.27
CA SER A 35 -1.57 8.98 15.54
C SER A 35 -2.04 9.80 14.33
N GLY A 36 -3.23 9.49 13.83
CA GLY A 36 -3.83 10.15 12.66
C GLY A 36 -3.56 9.45 11.33
N GLU A 37 -2.66 8.47 11.29
CA GLU A 37 -2.41 7.64 10.11
C GLU A 37 -3.31 6.39 10.11
N GLN A 38 -3.55 5.82 8.93
CA GLN A 38 -4.38 4.63 8.77
C GLN A 38 -3.72 3.60 7.85
N VAL A 39 -3.84 2.33 8.22
CA VAL A 39 -3.40 1.21 7.38
C VAL A 39 -4.54 0.82 6.44
N VAL A 40 -4.31 0.87 5.13
CA VAL A 40 -5.30 0.46 4.13
C VAL A 40 -4.75 -0.61 3.19
N PRO A 41 -5.59 -1.52 2.69
CA PRO A 41 -5.15 -2.51 1.72
C PRO A 41 -4.67 -1.87 0.42
N TYR A 42 -3.51 -2.27 -0.06
CA TYR A 42 -2.95 -1.79 -1.31
C TYR A 42 -3.42 -2.66 -2.47
N LEU A 43 -4.40 -2.16 -3.22
CA LEU A 43 -4.86 -2.76 -4.46
C LEU A 43 -4.07 -2.18 -5.63
N ASP A 44 -2.97 -2.83 -5.99
CA ASP A 44 -2.25 -2.51 -7.22
C ASP A 44 -3.08 -2.97 -8.43
N ARG A 45 -3.89 -2.05 -8.95
CA ARG A 45 -4.70 -2.28 -10.17
C ARG A 45 -3.83 -2.49 -11.42
N ARG A 46 -2.52 -2.18 -11.41
CA ARG A 46 -1.64 -2.42 -12.57
C ARG A 46 -1.26 -3.89 -12.71
N ARG A 47 -1.07 -4.62 -11.60
CA ARG A 47 -0.77 -6.07 -11.63
C ARG A 47 -1.96 -6.95 -12.03
N GLN A 48 -3.20 -6.47 -11.92
CA GLN A 48 -4.38 -7.24 -12.34
C GLN A 48 -4.57 -7.32 -13.85
N ARG A 49 -3.95 -6.43 -14.65
CA ARG A 49 -4.05 -6.51 -16.12
C ARG A 49 -3.11 -7.55 -16.73
N SER A 50 -1.98 -7.84 -16.10
CA SER A 50 -1.01 -8.81 -16.62
C SER A 50 -1.44 -10.26 -16.42
N LEU A 51 -2.13 -10.57 -15.32
CA LEU A 51 -2.60 -11.94 -15.04
C LEU A 51 -3.83 -12.37 -15.85
N ARG A 52 -4.47 -11.45 -16.60
CA ARG A 52 -5.60 -11.79 -17.49
C ARG A 52 -5.18 -12.03 -18.94
N HIS A 53 -3.90 -11.85 -19.27
CA HIS A 53 -3.41 -11.97 -20.64
C HIS A 53 -2.60 -13.24 -20.91
N GLU A 54 -2.33 -14.06 -19.89
CA GLU A 54 -1.62 -15.34 -20.01
C GLU A 54 -2.55 -16.58 -20.00
N GLU A 55 -3.87 -16.38 -20.13
CA GLU A 55 -4.85 -17.46 -20.30
C GLU A 55 -5.55 -17.43 -21.68
N ASN A 56 -4.79 -17.24 -22.78
CA ASN A 56 -5.32 -17.42 -24.14
C ASN A 56 -4.32 -18.09 -25.06
#